data_AF-A0A3B9GPA4-F1
#
_entry.id   AF-A0A3B9GPA4-F1
#
_cell.length_a   1.000
_cell.length_b   1.000
_cell.length_c   1.000
_cell.angle_alpha   90.00
_cell.angle_beta   90.00
_cell.angle_gamma   90.00
#
_symmetry.space_group_name_H-M   'P 1'
#
loop_
_entity.id
_entity.type
_entity.pdbx_description
1 polymer ?
#
loop_
_entity_poly.entity_id
_entity_poly.type
_entity_poly.pdbx_seq_one_letter_code
_entity_poly.pdbx_strand_id
1 'polypeptide(L)'
;MDIEEVKEKITRRRRHILVHSVIYYRYNENLISDSTWSRWACELEELQTLYPELAAGLPLHEQLKDFDHSTGADLPLGDPWANGVALYLLKNRAHF
;
A
#
# COMPACT_ATOMS: atom_id res chain seq x y z
N MET A 1 15.52 -14.26 -1.33
CA MET A 1 14.92 -13.17 -2.11
C MET A 1 16.08 -12.31 -2.55
N ASP A 2 16.20 -12.08 -3.86
CA ASP A 2 17.22 -11.18 -4.41
C ASP A 2 16.91 -9.71 -4.05
N ILE A 3 17.90 -8.82 -4.07
CA ILE A 3 17.74 -7.40 -3.72
C ILE A 3 16.67 -6.74 -4.60
N GLU A 4 16.62 -7.05 -5.90
CA GLU A 4 15.61 -6.48 -6.78
C GLU A 4 14.21 -7.01 -6.46
N GLU A 5 14.07 -8.29 -6.11
CA GLU A 5 12.79 -8.83 -5.64
C GLU A 5 12.30 -8.12 -4.37
N VAL A 6 13.21 -7.78 -3.45
CA VAL A 6 12.87 -7.00 -2.24
C VAL A 6 12.35 -5.61 -2.62
N LYS A 7 13.06 -4.90 -3.52
CA LYS A 7 12.66 -3.55 -3.97
C LYS A 7 11.29 -3.55 -4.63
N GLU A 8 11.07 -4.50 -5.54
CA GLU A 8 9.78 -4.66 -6.22
C GLU A 8 8.66 -4.95 -5.22
N LYS A 9 8.92 -5.82 -4.24
CA LYS A 9 7.94 -6.21 -3.24
C LYS A 9 7.57 -5.06 -2.31
N ILE A 10 8.55 -4.29 -1.81
CA ILE A 10 8.30 -3.08 -1.01
C ILE A 10 7.46 -2.08 -1.83
N THR A 11 7.89 -1.78 -3.05
CA THR A 11 7.20 -0.82 -3.93
C THR A 11 5.76 -1.25 -4.20
N ARG A 12 5.54 -2.54 -4.48
CA ARG A 12 4.20 -3.10 -4.70
C ARG A 12 3.35 -3.00 -3.44
N ARG A 13 3.90 -3.30 -2.26
CA ARG A 13 3.16 -3.24 -1.00
C ARG A 13 2.77 -1.83 -0.60
N ARG A 14 3.66 -0.85 -0.72
CA ARG A 14 3.33 0.57 -0.50
C ARG A 14 2.14 1.02 -1.35
N ARG A 15 2.14 0.65 -2.63
CA ARG A 15 1.06 0.94 -3.56
C ARG A 15 -0.24 0.24 -3.18
N HIS A 16 -0.20 -1.06 -2.87
CA HIS A 16 -1.39 -1.81 -2.45
C HIS A 16 -2.00 -1.21 -1.18
N ILE A 17 -1.18 -0.95 -0.15
CA ILE A 17 -1.64 -0.39 1.10
C ILE A 17 -2.30 0.97 0.87
N LEU A 18 -1.64 1.89 0.17
CA LEU A 18 -2.20 3.21 -0.10
C LEU A 18 -3.51 3.15 -0.91
N VAL A 19 -3.53 2.40 -2.03
CA VAL A 19 -4.72 2.33 -2.90
C VAL A 19 -5.90 1.69 -2.18
N HIS A 20 -5.70 0.60 -1.45
CA HIS A 20 -6.79 -0.07 -0.74
C HIS A 20 -7.26 0.70 0.49
N SER A 21 -6.38 1.44 1.16
CA SER A 21 -6.80 2.38 2.22
C SER A 21 -7.59 3.55 1.67
N VAL A 22 -7.26 4.08 0.48
CA VAL A 22 -8.10 5.07 -0.21
C VAL A 22 -9.48 4.50 -0.55
N ILE A 23 -9.56 3.27 -1.08
CA ILE A 23 -10.83 2.60 -1.39
C ILE A 23 -11.70 2.48 -0.12
N TYR A 24 -11.12 2.04 0.98
CA TYR A 24 -11.81 1.87 2.25
C TYR A 24 -12.26 3.22 2.84
N TYR A 25 -11.32 4.12 3.13
CA TYR A 25 -11.60 5.33 3.91
C TYR A 25 -12.25 6.46 3.10
N ARG A 26 -11.99 6.58 1.80
CA ARG A 26 -12.56 7.67 0.98
C ARG A 26 -13.79 7.28 0.20
N TYR A 27 -13.84 6.04 -0.28
CA TYR A 27 -14.94 5.57 -1.13
C TYR A 27 -15.91 4.66 -0.40
N ASN A 28 -15.64 4.31 0.87
CA ASN A 28 -16.48 3.42 1.69
C ASN A 28 -16.80 2.10 0.96
N GLU A 29 -15.81 1.58 0.26
CA GLU A 29 -15.87 0.38 -0.57
C GLU A 29 -14.76 -0.57 -0.15
N ASN A 30 -14.85 -1.85 -0.54
CA ASN A 30 -13.76 -2.78 -0.35
C ASN A 30 -13.60 -3.73 -1.53
N LEU A 31 -12.35 -3.96 -1.95
CA LEU A 31 -11.99 -4.90 -3.03
C LEU A 31 -11.23 -6.13 -2.52
N ILE A 32 -10.73 -6.09 -1.29
CA ILE A 32 -9.98 -7.18 -0.67
C ILE A 32 -10.51 -7.39 0.75
N SER A 33 -10.30 -8.56 1.35
CA SER A 33 -10.65 -8.71 2.78
C SER A 33 -9.73 -7.88 3.66
N ASP A 34 -10.23 -7.47 4.84
CA ASP A 34 -9.40 -6.85 5.88
C ASP A 34 -8.19 -7.73 6.23
N SER A 35 -8.37 -9.04 6.30
CA SER A 35 -7.27 -10.00 6.52
C SER A 35 -6.20 -9.98 5.43
N THR A 36 -6.59 -9.71 4.17
CA THR A 36 -5.65 -9.57 3.06
C THR A 36 -4.87 -8.27 3.18
N TRP A 37 -5.56 -7.17 3.51
CA TRP A 37 -4.92 -5.89 3.76
C TRP A 37 -3.93 -5.98 4.93
N SER A 38 -4.36 -6.53 6.09
CA SER A 38 -3.51 -6.67 7.28
C SER A 38 -2.26 -7.50 6.99
N ARG A 39 -2.39 -8.62 6.27
CA ARG A 39 -1.22 -9.43 5.89
C ARG A 39 -0.24 -8.63 5.03
N TRP A 40 -0.71 -7.80 4.11
CA TRP A 40 0.15 -6.97 3.28
C TRP A 40 0.79 -5.82 4.08
N ALA A 41 0.09 -5.32 5.10
CA ALA A 41 0.58 -4.26 5.97
C ALA A 41 1.70 -4.77 6.87
N CYS A 42 1.51 -5.92 7.53
CA CYS A 42 2.57 -6.57 8.32
C CYS A 42 3.78 -6.88 7.44
N GLU A 43 3.57 -7.44 6.24
CA GLU A 43 4.67 -7.74 5.33
C GLU A 43 5.42 -6.47 4.88
N LEU A 44 4.72 -5.34 4.68
CA LEU A 44 5.37 -4.07 4.35
C LEU A 44 6.24 -3.58 5.51
N GLU A 45 5.69 -3.54 6.72
CA GLU A 45 6.41 -3.10 7.91
C GLU A 45 7.66 -3.95 8.15
N GLU A 46 7.53 -5.28 8.09
CA GLU A 46 8.66 -6.22 8.22
C GLU A 46 9.75 -5.93 7.18
N LEU A 47 9.37 -5.75 5.91
CA LEU A 47 10.34 -5.49 4.83
C LEU A 47 11.04 -4.13 5.00
N GLN A 48 10.33 -3.09 5.42
CA GLN A 48 10.94 -1.78 5.65
C GLN A 48 11.87 -1.81 6.87
N THR A 49 11.53 -2.59 7.89
CA THR A 49 12.36 -2.79 9.09
C THR A 49 13.63 -3.57 8.79
N LEU A 50 13.53 -4.62 7.97
CA LEU A 50 14.66 -5.47 7.59
C LEU A 50 15.59 -4.79 6.57
N TYR A 51 15.07 -3.91 5.73
CA TYR A 51 15.82 -3.27 4.64
C TYR A 51 15.64 -1.74 4.61
N PRO A 52 15.99 -1.00 5.69
CA PRO A 52 15.69 0.43 5.81
C PRO A 52 16.41 1.28 4.77
N GLU A 53 17.69 0.99 4.50
CA GLU A 53 18.48 1.72 3.48
C GLU A 53 17.91 1.52 2.07
N LEU A 54 17.45 0.29 1.77
CA LEU A 54 16.81 -0.04 0.51
C LEU A 54 15.47 0.69 0.38
N ALA A 55 14.66 0.65 1.44
CA ALA A 55 13.34 1.24 1.50
C ALA A 55 13.37 2.78 1.36
N ALA A 56 14.44 3.43 1.81
CA ALA A 56 14.65 4.88 1.70
C ALA A 56 14.77 5.37 0.25
N GLY A 57 15.35 4.55 -0.63
CA GLY A 57 15.51 4.88 -2.05
C GLY A 57 14.28 4.59 -2.92
N LEU A 58 13.19 4.07 -2.36
CA LEU A 58 12.03 3.60 -3.12
C LEU A 58 10.88 4.61 -3.11
N PRO A 59 9.99 4.58 -4.12
CA PRO A 59 8.80 5.43 -4.17
C PRO A 59 7.95 5.33 -2.91
N LEU A 60 7.27 6.42 -2.58
CA LEU A 60 6.43 6.57 -1.40
C LEU A 60 7.18 6.47 -0.05
N HIS A 61 8.51 6.63 -0.03
CA HIS A 61 9.29 6.57 1.21
C HIS A 61 8.80 7.60 2.24
N GLU A 62 8.73 8.88 1.89
CA GLU A 62 8.35 9.93 2.85
C GLU A 62 6.97 9.72 3.47
N GLN A 63 6.04 9.13 2.72
CA GLN A 63 4.67 8.90 3.18
C GLN A 63 4.52 7.62 4.00
N LEU A 64 5.43 6.65 3.88
CA LEU A 64 5.34 5.33 4.56
C LEU A 64 6.57 4.97 5.39
N LYS A 65 7.50 5.90 5.63
CA LYS A 65 8.71 5.62 6.42
C LYS A 65 8.41 5.20 7.86
N ASP A 66 7.39 5.81 8.45
CA ASP A 66 6.92 5.53 9.82
C ASP A 66 5.62 4.69 9.81
N PHE A 67 5.34 4.01 8.70
CA PHE A 67 4.15 3.18 8.58
C PHE A 67 4.21 1.99 9.54
N ASP A 68 3.19 1.86 10.39
CA ASP A 68 2.88 0.65 11.13
C ASP A 68 1.62 -0.02 10.56
N HIS A 69 1.46 -1.32 10.81
CA HIS A 69 0.35 -2.10 10.25
C HIS A 69 -0.98 -1.92 11.00
N SER A 70 -1.07 -1.01 11.98
CA SER A 70 -2.25 -0.89 12.85
C SER A 70 -3.44 -0.24 12.13
N THR A 71 -3.19 0.71 11.23
CA THR A 71 -4.24 1.40 10.48
C THR A 71 -3.73 1.97 9.16
N GLY A 72 -4.64 2.15 8.20
CA GLY A 72 -4.40 2.90 6.97
C GLY A 72 -4.97 4.31 6.96
N ALA A 73 -5.54 4.78 8.09
CA ALA A 73 -6.25 6.06 8.16
C ALA A 73 -5.31 7.26 8.02
N ASP A 74 -4.07 7.15 8.52
CA ASP A 74 -3.07 8.22 8.53
C ASP A 74 -2.25 8.30 7.22
N LEU A 75 -2.56 7.43 6.25
CA LEU A 75 -1.93 7.44 4.94
C LEU A 75 -2.32 8.70 4.14
N PRO A 76 -1.59 9.07 3.08
CA PRO A 76 -1.92 10.20 2.21
C PRO A 76 -3.15 9.90 1.34
N LEU A 77 -4.33 9.79 1.96
CA LEU A 77 -5.58 9.43 1.28
C LEU A 77 -5.97 10.46 0.20
N GLY A 78 -5.42 11.66 0.25
CA GLY A 78 -5.53 12.73 -0.75
C GLY A 78 -4.73 12.52 -2.04
N ASP A 79 -3.83 11.53 -2.11
CA ASP A 79 -2.89 11.35 -3.22
C ASP A 79 -3.62 11.20 -4.58
N PRO A 80 -3.38 12.10 -5.57
CA PRO A 80 -4.12 12.08 -6.83
C PRO A 80 -3.96 10.78 -7.62
N TRP A 81 -2.76 10.19 -7.59
CA TRP A 81 -2.49 8.95 -8.29
C TRP A 81 -3.25 7.78 -7.64
N ALA A 82 -3.19 7.64 -6.32
CA ALA A 82 -3.88 6.58 -5.59
C ALA A 82 -5.39 6.67 -5.77
N ASN A 83 -5.95 7.88 -5.77
CA ASN A 83 -7.38 8.11 -6.04
C ASN A 83 -7.76 7.73 -7.46
N GLY A 84 -6.95 8.10 -8.46
CA GLY A 84 -7.16 7.69 -9.84
C GLY A 84 -7.16 6.17 -10.01
N VAL A 85 -6.21 5.48 -9.38
CA VAL A 85 -6.14 4.02 -9.40
C VAL A 85 -7.32 3.39 -8.67
N ALA A 86 -7.68 3.89 -7.48
CA ALA A 86 -8.82 3.42 -6.72
C ALA A 86 -10.13 3.49 -7.52
N LEU A 87 -10.43 4.65 -8.12
CA LEU A 87 -11.61 4.85 -8.95
C LEU A 87 -11.60 3.94 -10.19
N TYR A 88 -10.44 3.77 -10.83
CA TYR A 88 -10.30 2.85 -11.95
C TYR A 88 -10.61 1.40 -11.54
N LEU A 89 -10.07 0.92 -10.42
CA LEU A 89 -10.33 -0.44 -9.94
C LEU A 89 -11.81 -0.63 -9.57
N LEU A 90 -12.41 0.32 -8.87
CA LEU A 90 -13.83 0.28 -8.51
C LEU A 90 -14.74 0.24 -9.76
N LYS A 91 -14.41 1.01 -10.80
CA LYS A 91 -15.14 1.01 -12.07
C LYS A 91 -15.04 -0.34 -12.81
N ASN A 92 -13.93 -1.04 -12.68
CA ASN A 92 -13.64 -2.27 -13.43
C ASN A 92 -13.76 -3.56 -12.60
N ARG A 93 -14.29 -3.50 -11.37
CA ARG A 93 -14.40 -4.65 -10.45
C ARG A 93 -15.20 -5.84 -10.99
N ALA A 94 -16.02 -5.65 -12.03
CA ALA A 94 -16.78 -6.71 -12.69
C ALA A 94 -15.96 -7.56 -13.69
N HIS A 95 -14.69 -7.22 -13.91
CA HIS A 95 -13.80 -7.89 -14.87
C HIS A 95 -12.67 -8.69 -14.21
N PHE A 96 -12.75 -8.92 -12.90
CA PHE A 96 -11.76 -9.67 -12.12
C PHE A 96 -12.41 -10.83 -11.36
#